data_AF-A0A3D4HR47-F1
#
_entry.id   AF-A0A3D4HR47-F1
#
_cell.length_a   1.000
_cell.length_b   1.000
_cell.length_c   1.000
_cell.angle_alpha   90.00
_cell.angle_beta   90.00
_cell.angle_gamma   90.00
#
_symmetry.space_group_name_H-M   'P 1'
#
loop_
_entity.id
_entity.type
_entity.pdbx_description
1 polymer ?
#
loop_
_entity_poly.entity_id
_entity_poly.type
_entity_poly.pdbx_seq_one_letter_code
_entity_poly.pdbx_strand_id
1 'polypeptide(L)'
;NYLKISEYYVEDLISLLEKQYPDIGLSKKRFFDEVQVSERDSTNYVTKVTLGSQTVTGEEFAKVLGLNSNHFYIEEYNGNVRIICTGIGHGVGLSQYGSNAMAQDGYSYSDILSHYYSGTKLISQKN
;
A
#
# COMPACT_ATOMS: atom_id res chain seq x y z
N ASN A 1 13.20 0.78 -3.68
CA ASN A 1 13.12 2.19 -3.28
C ASN A 1 11.99 2.31 -2.27
N TYR A 2 12.25 2.82 -1.06
CA TYR A 2 11.24 2.88 0.01
C TYR A 2 10.09 3.84 -0.32
N LEU A 3 10.40 4.94 -0.99
CA LEU A 3 9.44 5.90 -1.53
C LEU A 3 9.34 5.71 -3.05
N LYS A 4 8.11 5.70 -3.56
CA LYS A 4 7.80 5.75 -4.99
C LYS A 4 6.73 6.81 -5.22
N ILE A 5 7.03 7.79 -6.05
CA ILE A 5 6.07 8.80 -6.51
C ILE A 5 5.78 8.49 -7.97
N SER A 6 4.50 8.31 -8.29
CA SER A 6 4.01 8.14 -9.65
C SER A 6 3.07 9.29 -9.98
N GLU A 7 3.18 9.84 -11.19
CA GLU A 7 2.27 10.89 -11.68
C GLU A 7 1.58 10.40 -12.94
N TYR A 8 0.28 10.67 -13.05
CA TYR A 8 -0.56 10.25 -14.16
C TYR A 8 -1.42 11.41 -14.64
N TYR A 9 -1.58 11.53 -15.96
CA TYR A 9 -2.73 12.25 -16.48
C TYR A 9 -4.00 11.50 -16.08
N VAL A 10 -5.05 12.24 -15.74
CA VAL A 10 -6.33 11.65 -15.30
C VAL A 10 -6.87 10.63 -16.32
N GLU A 11 -6.77 10.94 -17.61
CA GLU A 11 -7.25 10.07 -18.71
C GLU A 11 -6.46 8.76 -18.81
N ASP A 12 -5.15 8.81 -18.63
CA ASP A 12 -4.29 7.62 -18.65
C ASP A 12 -4.59 6.71 -17.46
N LEU A 13 -4.81 7.30 -16.29
CA LEU A 13 -5.15 6.53 -15.09
C LEU A 13 -6.54 5.92 -15.17
N ILE A 14 -7.53 6.65 -15.71
CA ILE A 14 -8.86 6.10 -16.00
C ILE A 14 -8.71 4.89 -16.95
N SER A 15 -8.00 5.05 -18.06
CA SER A 15 -7.80 3.99 -19.05
C SER A 15 -7.11 2.75 -18.45
N LEU A 16 -6.13 2.95 -17.56
CA LEU A 16 -5.45 1.89 -16.84
C LEU A 16 -6.40 1.13 -15.91
N LEU A 17 -7.23 1.86 -15.16
CA LEU A 17 -8.18 1.28 -14.21
C LEU A 17 -9.31 0.54 -14.94
N GLU A 18 -9.87 1.12 -16.00
CA GLU A 18 -10.94 0.51 -16.80
C GLU A 18 -10.49 -0.78 -17.50
N LYS A 19 -9.20 -0.89 -17.86
CA LYS A 19 -8.63 -2.14 -18.39
C LYS A 19 -8.76 -3.30 -17.40
N GLN A 20 -8.66 -3.03 -16.10
CA GLN A 20 -8.79 -4.04 -15.05
C GLN A 20 -10.23 -4.14 -14.52
N TYR A 21 -10.97 -3.02 -14.54
CA TYR A 21 -12.30 -2.88 -13.98
C TYR A 21 -13.23 -2.18 -15.00
N PRO A 22 -13.78 -2.91 -15.99
CA PRO A 22 -14.49 -2.29 -17.11
C PRO A 22 -15.74 -1.47 -16.76
N ASP A 23 -16.38 -1.75 -15.63
CA ASP A 23 -17.71 -1.20 -15.28
C ASP A 23 -17.67 -0.09 -14.20
N ILE A 24 -16.49 0.48 -13.93
CA ILE A 24 -16.31 1.52 -12.89
C ILE A 24 -16.92 2.88 -13.25
N GLY A 25 -17.07 3.17 -14.55
CA GLY A 25 -17.75 4.36 -15.05
C GLY A 25 -17.13 5.69 -14.63
N LEU A 26 -15.80 5.80 -14.60
CA LEU A 26 -15.09 6.99 -14.13
C LEU A 26 -15.20 8.16 -15.13
N SER A 27 -15.20 9.38 -14.60
CA SER A 27 -15.22 10.60 -15.40
C SER A 27 -14.06 11.53 -15.04
N LYS A 28 -13.41 12.11 -16.05
CA LYS A 28 -12.31 13.07 -15.83
C LYS A 28 -12.70 14.22 -14.90
N LYS A 29 -13.92 14.72 -15.04
CA LYS A 29 -14.42 15.88 -14.27
C LYS A 29 -14.63 15.58 -12.79
N ARG A 30 -14.95 14.33 -12.42
CA ARG A 30 -15.24 13.92 -11.04
C ARG A 30 -14.24 12.89 -10.53
N PHE A 31 -13.06 12.81 -11.15
CA PHE A 31 -12.09 11.76 -10.86
C PHE A 31 -11.77 11.67 -9.37
N PHE A 32 -11.48 12.80 -8.71
CA PHE A 32 -11.15 12.81 -7.27
C PHE A 32 -12.36 12.60 -6.35
N ASP A 33 -13.59 12.70 -6.88
CA ASP A 33 -14.80 12.31 -6.15
C ASP A 33 -15.07 10.80 -6.30
N GLU A 34 -14.67 10.21 -7.42
CA GLU A 34 -14.95 8.83 -7.80
C GLU A 34 -13.82 7.87 -7.45
N VAL A 35 -12.58 8.35 -7.28
CA VAL A 35 -11.40 7.56 -6.92
C VAL A 35 -10.84 8.05 -5.59
N GLN A 36 -11.16 7.31 -4.52
CA GLN A 36 -10.82 7.71 -3.16
C GLN A 36 -10.38 6.53 -2.30
N VAL A 37 -9.42 6.77 -1.42
CA VAL A 37 -9.11 5.84 -0.32
C VAL A 37 -10.26 5.91 0.69
N SER A 38 -10.98 4.81 0.88
CA SER A 38 -12.17 4.76 1.75
C SER A 38 -11.89 4.13 3.12
N GLU A 39 -10.93 3.21 3.21
CA GLU A 39 -10.53 2.59 4.49
C GLU A 39 -9.02 2.35 4.56
N ARG A 40 -8.50 2.44 5.79
CA ARG A 40 -7.13 2.11 6.17
C ARG A 40 -7.11 1.26 7.43
N ASP A 41 -6.08 0.45 7.60
CA ASP A 41 -5.81 -0.23 8.86
C ASP A 41 -5.15 0.68 9.91
N SER A 42 -4.89 0.14 11.10
CA SER A 42 -4.24 0.86 12.21
C SER A 42 -2.81 1.32 11.91
N THR A 43 -2.19 0.80 10.86
CA THR A 43 -0.84 1.15 10.40
C THR A 43 -0.85 1.99 9.12
N ASN A 44 -2.01 2.55 8.74
CA ASN A 44 -2.27 3.39 7.57
C ASN A 44 -2.18 2.69 6.21
N TYR A 45 -2.07 1.36 6.16
CA TYR A 45 -2.15 0.64 4.88
C TYR A 45 -3.58 0.71 4.36
N VAL A 46 -3.72 0.99 3.07
CA VAL A 46 -5.03 1.10 2.41
C VAL A 46 -5.65 -0.29 2.33
N THR A 47 -6.84 -0.44 2.89
CA THR A 47 -7.61 -1.68 2.82
C THR A 47 -8.68 -1.60 1.74
N LYS A 48 -9.27 -0.42 1.51
CA LYS A 48 -10.28 -0.20 0.47
C LYS A 48 -10.08 1.10 -0.32
N VAL A 49 -10.36 1.01 -1.61
CA VAL A 49 -10.40 2.14 -2.55
C VAL A 49 -11.75 2.13 -3.25
N THR A 50 -12.48 3.24 -3.16
CA THR A 50 -13.67 3.50 -3.97
C THR A 50 -13.24 3.81 -5.39
N LEU A 51 -13.83 3.13 -6.38
CA LEU A 51 -13.66 3.34 -7.82
C LEU A 51 -15.05 3.45 -8.46
N GLY A 52 -15.57 4.67 -8.54
CA GLY A 52 -16.89 4.97 -9.09
C GLY A 52 -17.99 4.19 -8.36
N SER A 53 -18.61 3.24 -9.07
CA SER A 53 -19.72 2.43 -8.57
C SER A 53 -19.32 1.26 -7.67
N GLN A 54 -18.03 0.93 -7.58
CA GLN A 54 -17.53 -0.23 -6.85
C GLN A 54 -16.40 0.12 -5.86
N THR A 55 -16.00 -0.88 -5.08
CA THR A 55 -14.88 -0.79 -4.15
C THR A 55 -13.94 -1.96 -4.40
N VAL A 56 -12.63 -1.69 -4.42
CA VAL A 56 -11.58 -2.69 -4.57
C VAL A 56 -10.66 -2.67 -3.36
N THR A 57 -9.86 -3.72 -3.19
CA THR A 57 -8.86 -3.72 -2.12
C THR A 57 -7.68 -2.80 -2.44
N GLY A 58 -7.02 -2.28 -1.41
CA GLY A 58 -5.80 -1.48 -1.60
C GLY A 58 -4.67 -2.27 -2.26
N GLU A 59 -4.59 -3.57 -2.03
CA GLU A 59 -3.59 -4.46 -2.65
C GLU A 59 -3.81 -4.62 -4.16
N GLU A 60 -5.07 -4.84 -4.59
CA GLU A 60 -5.41 -4.92 -6.00
C GLU A 60 -5.12 -3.60 -6.71
N PHE A 61 -5.53 -2.47 -6.11
CA PHE A 61 -5.24 -1.14 -6.64
C PHE A 61 -3.73 -0.90 -6.77
N ALA A 62 -2.97 -1.19 -5.72
CA ALA A 62 -1.51 -1.07 -5.73
C ALA A 62 -0.87 -1.93 -6.83
N LYS A 63 -1.36 -3.15 -7.03
CA LYS A 63 -0.87 -4.07 -8.06
C LYS A 63 -1.13 -3.55 -9.48
N VAL A 64 -2.31 -3.00 -9.75
CA VAL A 64 -2.64 -2.41 -11.07
C VAL A 64 -1.68 -1.28 -11.43
N LEU A 65 -1.30 -0.47 -10.44
CA LEU A 65 -0.39 0.67 -10.61
C LEU A 65 1.10 0.30 -10.46
N GLY A 66 1.41 -0.96 -10.17
CA GLY A 66 2.78 -1.43 -9.91
C GLY A 66 3.44 -0.71 -8.73
N LEU A 67 2.67 -0.38 -7.69
CA LEU A 67 3.18 0.21 -6.44
C LEU A 67 3.93 -0.83 -5.61
N ASN A 68 4.79 -0.38 -4.71
CA ASN A 68 5.63 -1.26 -3.89
C ASN A 68 4.88 -1.84 -2.67
N SER A 69 3.76 -1.23 -2.29
CA SER A 69 2.90 -1.58 -1.17
C SER A 69 1.49 -1.01 -1.38
N ASN A 70 0.54 -1.39 -0.52
CA ASN A 70 -0.75 -0.73 -0.37
C ASN A 70 -0.72 0.44 0.65
N HIS A 71 0.45 0.89 1.09
CA HIS A 71 0.60 2.12 1.86
C HIS A 71 0.86 3.29 0.91
N PHE A 72 -0.23 3.87 0.39
CA PHE A 72 -0.17 4.98 -0.56
C PHE A 72 -1.18 6.09 -0.28
N TYR A 73 -0.97 7.22 -0.93
CA TYR A 73 -1.84 8.40 -0.95
C TYR A 73 -2.11 8.80 -2.40
N ILE A 74 -3.32 9.29 -2.68
CA ILE A 74 -3.74 9.81 -3.98
C ILE A 74 -4.02 11.30 -3.77
N GLU A 75 -3.35 12.17 -4.51
CA GLU A 75 -3.53 13.62 -4.42
C GLU A 75 -3.62 14.26 -5.80
N GLU A 76 -4.33 15.39 -5.87
CA GLU A 76 -4.29 16.26 -7.04
C GLU A 76 -2.99 17.05 -7.03
N TYR A 77 -2.28 17.04 -8.15
CA TYR A 77 -1.04 17.78 -8.31
C TYR A 77 -0.93 18.33 -9.74
N ASN A 78 -0.91 19.65 -9.88
CA ASN A 78 -0.81 20.34 -11.17
C ASN A 78 -1.84 19.89 -12.22
N GLY A 79 -3.09 19.63 -11.80
CA GLY A 79 -4.16 19.14 -12.68
C GLY A 79 -4.04 17.66 -13.09
N ASN A 80 -3.08 16.94 -12.49
CA ASN A 80 -2.82 15.52 -12.67
C ASN A 80 -3.03 14.77 -11.35
N VAL A 81 -2.92 13.44 -11.42
CA VAL A 81 -2.98 12.56 -10.26
C VAL A 81 -1.57 12.21 -9.84
N ARG A 82 -1.23 12.49 -8.58
CA ARG A 82 0.01 12.03 -7.96
C ARG A 82 -0.29 10.94 -6.95
N ILE A 83 0.47 9.87 -7.00
CA ILE A 83 0.37 8.74 -6.09
C ILE A 83 1.70 8.59 -5.35
N ILE A 84 1.64 8.74 -4.03
CA ILE A 84 2.79 8.65 -3.14
C ILE A 84 2.69 7.31 -2.41
N CYS A 85 3.54 6.36 -2.77
CA CYS A 85 3.62 5.05 -2.16
C CYS A 85 4.89 4.93 -1.29
N THR A 86 4.74 4.41 -0.08
CA THR A 86 5.85 4.16 0.84
C THR A 86 5.85 2.73 1.35
N GLY A 87 7.02 2.22 1.72
CA GLY A 87 7.17 0.83 2.16
C GLY A 87 7.29 -0.17 1.00
N ILE A 88 7.62 -1.41 1.37
CA ILE A 88 7.79 -2.54 0.45
C ILE A 88 7.12 -3.75 1.07
N GLY A 89 6.17 -4.36 0.36
CA GLY A 89 5.41 -5.53 0.83
C GLY A 89 4.07 -5.17 1.47
N HIS A 90 3.41 -6.19 2.03
CA HIS A 90 2.02 -6.13 2.51
C HIS A 90 1.87 -5.56 3.94
N GLY A 91 2.96 -5.08 4.56
CA GLY A 91 2.90 -4.38 5.86
C GLY A 91 2.65 -5.25 7.10
N VAL A 92 2.58 -6.58 6.98
CA VAL A 92 2.29 -7.49 8.10
C VAL A 92 3.53 -8.27 8.52
N GLY A 93 3.74 -8.42 9.83
CA GLY A 93 4.79 -9.25 10.40
C GLY A 93 6.12 -8.51 10.55
N LEU A 94 7.20 -9.13 10.10
CA LEU A 94 8.55 -8.65 10.33
C LEU A 94 9.00 -7.65 9.26
N SER A 95 9.30 -6.42 9.67
CA SER A 95 10.02 -5.48 8.81
C SER A 95 11.49 -5.87 8.76
N GLN A 96 11.98 -6.28 7.58
CA GLN A 96 13.41 -6.61 7.40
C GLN A 96 14.32 -5.41 7.66
N TYR A 97 13.90 -4.22 7.22
CA TYR A 97 14.65 -2.98 7.47
C TYR A 97 14.67 -2.63 8.96
N GLY A 98 13.52 -2.71 9.64
CA GLY A 98 13.44 -2.45 11.08
C GLY A 98 14.20 -3.49 11.89
N SER A 99 14.17 -4.76 11.47
CA SER A 99 14.97 -5.83 12.08
C SER A 99 16.46 -5.59 11.93
N ASN A 100 16.92 -5.11 10.77
CA ASN A 100 18.32 -4.75 10.56
C ASN A 100 18.73 -3.55 11.43
N ALA A 101 17.88 -2.53 11.54
CA ALA A 101 18.14 -1.39 12.43
C ALA A 101 18.24 -1.81 13.89
N MET A 102 17.29 -2.63 14.38
CA MET A 102 17.35 -3.19 15.73
C MET A 102 18.62 -4.03 15.94
N ALA A 103 19.03 -4.83 14.95
CA ALA A 103 20.28 -5.58 15.05
C ALA A 103 21.51 -4.65 15.14
N GLN A 104 21.53 -3.54 14.39
CA GLN A 104 22.58 -2.51 14.45
C GLN A 104 22.61 -1.80 15.81
N ASP A 105 21.46 -1.63 16.45
CA ASP A 105 21.32 -1.10 17.82
C ASP A 105 21.65 -2.13 18.91
N GLY A 106 22.03 -3.37 18.54
CA GLY A 106 22.49 -4.41 19.45
C GLY A 106 21.41 -5.35 19.98
N TYR A 107 20.18 -5.26 19.49
CA TYR A 107 19.10 -6.17 19.88
C TYR A 107 19.35 -7.59 19.33
N SER A 108 19.02 -8.60 20.13
CA SER A 108 19.12 -10.00 19.72
C SER A 108 18.01 -10.40 18.76
N TYR A 109 18.19 -11.50 18.03
CA TYR A 109 17.12 -12.05 17.17
C TYR A 109 15.83 -12.35 17.96
N SER A 110 15.94 -12.77 19.24
CA SER A 110 14.79 -13.00 20.12
C SER A 110 14.02 -11.72 20.45
N ASP A 111 14.72 -10.61 20.66
CA ASP A 111 14.10 -9.31 20.93
C ASP A 111 13.37 -8.80 19.68
N ILE A 112 14.02 -8.92 18.52
CA ILE A 112 13.45 -8.53 17.22
C ILE A 112 12.18 -9.32 16.92
N LEU A 113 12.21 -10.65 17.07
CA LEU A 113 11.04 -11.48 16.81
C LEU A 113 9.91 -11.20 17.82
N SER A 114 10.25 -10.97 19.09
CA SER A 114 9.26 -10.64 20.11
C SER A 114 8.59 -9.28 19.88
N HIS A 115 9.33 -8.32 19.29
CA HIS A 115 8.78 -7.03 18.87
C HIS A 115 7.75 -7.19 17.74
N TYR A 116 8.07 -7.94 16.69
CA TYR A 116 7.17 -8.11 15.53
C TYR A 116 6.05 -9.15 15.74
N TYR A 117 6.27 -10.14 16.61
CA TYR A 117 5.35 -11.24 16.83
C TYR A 117 5.00 -11.36 18.31
N SER A 118 4.25 -10.37 18.79
CA SER A 118 3.78 -10.31 20.17
C SER A 118 3.00 -11.57 20.57
N GLY A 119 3.35 -12.16 21.71
CA GLY A 119 2.71 -13.38 22.23
C GLY A 119 3.24 -14.70 21.65
N THR A 120 4.26 -14.65 20.78
CA THR A 120 4.91 -15.87 20.29
C THR A 120 6.00 -16.37 21.24
N LYS A 121 6.39 -17.65 21.09
CA LYS A 121 7.49 -18.27 21.84
C LYS A 121 8.43 -18.97 20.87
N LEU A 122 9.72 -18.80 21.10
CA LEU A 122 10.74 -19.56 20.39
C LEU A 122 10.81 -20.98 20.94
N ILE A 123 10.76 -21.96 20.04
CA ILE A 123 10.97 -23.37 20.37
C ILE A 123 12.16 -23.90 19.59
N SER A 124 13.01 -24.67 20.25
CA SER A 124 14.03 -25.46 19.56
C SER A 124 13.38 -26.75 19.08
N GLN A 125 13.30 -26.96 17.77
CA GLN A 125 12.97 -28.29 17.25
C GLN A 125 14.22 -29.17 17.25
N LYS A 126 14.13 -30.36 17.84
CA LYS A 126 15.13 -31.41 17.68
C LYS A 126 14.69 -32.26 16.49
N ASN A 127 15.53 -32.31 15.46
CA ASN A 127 15.41 -33.28 14.37
C ASN A 127 15.80 -34.68 14.86
#